data_AF-A0A5C7FZL4-F1
#
_entry.id   AF-A0A5C7FZL4-F1
#
_cell.length_a   1.000
_cell.length_b   1.000
_cell.length_c   1.000
_cell.angle_alpha   90.00
_cell.angle_beta   90.00
_cell.angle_gamma   90.00
#
_symmetry.space_group_name_H-M   'P 1'
#
loop_
_entity.id
_entity.type
_entity.pdbx_description
1 polymer ?
#
loop_
_entity_poly.entity_id
_entity_poly.type
_entity_poly.pdbx_seq_one_letter_code
_entity_poly.pdbx_strand_id
1 'polypeptide(L)'
;MAVEKVTGSRLPPRQALPAADEAAAKKQAEAEKAAQIRGVDSIAAMRDAIRQAARQLPPFTAVPRLARLDAAGFRARAAAGMPFLVSGIVERWPLADLTAQDLREQFGHLPVRARIGDYVNTAFAPDRAMQDMLLRDYLDLTPPDPASGLPPYVGNLSLRELNRLCRWPSWFEKMGPPRFWIGPARTVTPLHCDYDDNIFAQLWGTKRIFLAPPHHDAFLYTREANPLLFGSPVDPEAPDYEAFPLARQAALVEIVVEPGDMLYVPAGWYHQVRALSFSLSSNRWARGQPLALSKG
;
A
#
# COMPACT_ATOMS: atom_id res chain seq x y z
N MET A 1 16.16 -61.06 -23.03
CA MET A 1 15.36 -59.82 -23.11
C MET A 1 14.98 -59.43 -21.70
N ALA A 2 15.60 -58.40 -21.14
CA ALA A 2 15.29 -57.86 -19.82
C ALA A 2 14.63 -56.50 -20.01
N VAL A 3 13.46 -56.31 -19.39
CA VAL A 3 12.68 -55.07 -19.44
C VAL A 3 12.99 -54.26 -18.17
N GLU A 4 13.65 -53.12 -18.33
CA GLU A 4 13.86 -52.15 -17.25
C GLU A 4 12.55 -51.44 -16.91
N LYS A 5 12.16 -51.48 -15.63
CA LYS A 5 11.07 -50.67 -15.07
C LYS A 5 11.61 -49.29 -14.68
N VAL A 6 11.15 -48.26 -15.38
CA VAL A 6 11.35 -46.85 -15.01
C VAL A 6 10.59 -46.56 -13.71
N THR A 7 11.30 -46.16 -12.67
CA THR A 7 10.75 -45.76 -11.37
C THR A 7 10.22 -44.33 -11.45
N GLY A 8 8.95 -44.14 -11.09
CA GLY A 8 8.29 -42.84 -11.07
C GLY A 8 8.86 -41.89 -10.00
N SER A 9 9.17 -40.66 -10.42
CA SER A 9 9.53 -39.55 -9.55
C SER A 9 8.36 -39.24 -8.58
N ARG A 10 8.60 -39.38 -7.27
CA ARG A 10 7.64 -39.02 -6.23
C ARG A 10 7.57 -37.50 -6.14
N LEU A 11 6.39 -36.93 -6.41
CA LEU A 11 6.11 -35.52 -6.13
C LEU A 11 6.39 -35.20 -4.65
N PRO A 12 6.91 -34.01 -4.33
CA PRO A 12 7.16 -33.61 -2.94
C PRO A 12 5.84 -33.61 -2.13
N PRO A 13 5.89 -33.95 -0.84
CA PRO A 13 4.70 -34.00 0.00
C PRO A 13 4.06 -32.62 0.08
N ARG A 14 2.73 -32.56 -0.12
CA ARG A 14 1.93 -31.36 0.15
C ARG A 14 2.14 -30.96 1.61
N GLN A 15 2.61 -29.73 1.86
CA GLN A 15 2.61 -29.16 3.20
C GLN A 15 1.15 -29.10 3.68
N ALA A 16 0.87 -29.72 4.82
CA ALA A 16 -0.44 -29.64 5.46
C ALA A 16 -0.72 -28.19 5.85
N LEU A 17 -1.94 -27.72 5.58
CA LEU A 17 -2.41 -26.45 6.13
C LEU A 17 -2.42 -26.58 7.67
N PRO A 18 -1.96 -25.57 8.42
CA PRO A 18 -1.98 -25.61 9.88
C PRO A 18 -3.41 -25.82 10.38
N ALA A 19 -3.55 -26.50 11.52
CA ALA A 19 -4.84 -26.67 12.18
C ALA A 19 -5.47 -25.29 12.47
N ALA A 20 -6.81 -25.20 12.46
CA ALA A 20 -7.51 -23.94 12.66
C ALA A 20 -7.09 -23.22 13.96
N ASP A 21 -6.82 -23.97 15.03
CA ASP A 21 -6.37 -23.45 16.32
C ASP A 21 -4.94 -22.87 16.26
N GLU A 22 -4.03 -23.49 15.50
CA GLU A 22 -2.67 -22.98 15.32
C GLU A 22 -2.66 -21.67 14.51
N ALA A 23 -3.51 -21.60 13.47
CA ALA A 23 -3.67 -20.38 12.67
C ALA A 23 -4.25 -19.23 13.50
N ALA A 24 -5.24 -19.51 14.35
CA ALA A 24 -5.83 -18.54 15.26
C ALA A 24 -4.80 -18.05 16.31
N ALA A 25 -4.04 -18.96 16.93
CA ALA A 25 -3.00 -18.61 17.90
C ALA A 25 -1.90 -17.74 17.27
N LYS A 26 -1.46 -18.07 16.06
CA LYS A 26 -0.49 -17.25 15.32
C LYS A 26 -1.02 -15.84 15.05
N LYS A 27 -2.27 -15.73 14.59
CA LYS A 27 -2.92 -14.43 14.32
C LYS A 27 -3.00 -13.58 15.60
N GLN A 28 -3.34 -14.20 16.72
CA GLN A 28 -3.40 -13.54 18.03
C GLN A 28 -2.02 -13.01 18.46
N ALA A 29 -0.98 -13.85 18.36
CA ALA A 29 0.39 -13.44 18.71
C ALA A 29 0.92 -12.29 17.80
N GLU A 30 0.58 -12.31 16.50
CA GLU A 30 0.89 -11.22 15.58
C GLU A 30 0.19 -9.91 15.97
N ALA A 31 -1.09 -9.99 16.38
CA ALA A 31 -1.85 -8.84 16.85
C ALA A 31 -1.31 -8.26 18.17
N GLU A 32 -0.94 -9.10 19.13
CA GLU A 32 -0.34 -8.69 20.42
C GLU A 32 1.00 -8.00 20.21
N LYS A 33 1.87 -8.58 19.37
CA LYS A 33 3.15 -7.95 19.00
C LYS A 33 2.93 -6.61 18.30
N ALA A 34 1.94 -6.53 17.42
CA ALA A 34 1.60 -5.29 16.74
C ALA A 34 1.08 -4.22 17.72
N ALA A 35 0.28 -4.60 18.71
CA ALA A 35 -0.21 -3.71 19.75
C ALA A 35 0.94 -3.17 20.61
N GLN A 36 1.85 -4.06 21.04
CA GLN A 36 3.04 -3.70 21.81
C GLN A 36 3.94 -2.70 21.08
N ILE A 37 4.19 -2.90 19.77
CA ILE A 37 5.00 -1.98 18.96
C ILE A 37 4.42 -0.55 18.95
N ARG A 38 3.10 -0.42 19.06
CA ARG A 38 2.36 0.85 18.98
C ARG A 38 2.01 1.43 20.35
N GLY A 39 2.29 0.71 21.44
CA GLY A 39 1.95 1.14 22.79
C GLY A 39 0.44 1.25 23.01
N VAL A 40 -0.35 0.35 22.43
CA VAL A 40 -1.82 0.31 22.56
C VAL A 40 -2.27 -0.99 23.22
N ASP A 41 -3.43 -0.97 23.89
CA ASP A 41 -3.96 -2.13 24.61
C ASP A 41 -4.23 -3.32 23.69
N SER A 42 -4.82 -3.05 22.52
CA SER A 42 -5.01 -4.02 21.46
C SER A 42 -5.16 -3.32 20.12
N ILE A 43 -4.93 -4.07 19.03
CA ILE A 43 -5.18 -3.55 17.68
C ILE A 43 -6.66 -3.26 17.48
N ALA A 44 -7.57 -4.08 18.01
CA ALA A 44 -9.01 -3.82 17.93
C ALA A 44 -9.39 -2.48 18.60
N ALA A 45 -8.93 -2.24 19.84
CA ALA A 45 -9.18 -1.00 20.56
C ALA A 45 -8.60 0.22 19.84
N MET A 46 -7.38 0.11 19.29
CA MET A 46 -6.76 1.17 18.48
C MET A 46 -7.62 1.52 17.26
N ARG A 47 -8.13 0.51 16.54
CA ARG A 47 -8.98 0.70 15.37
C ARG A 47 -10.30 1.40 15.74
N ASP A 48 -10.91 0.98 16.84
CA ASP A 48 -12.12 1.63 17.37
C ASP A 48 -11.86 3.09 17.74
N ALA A 49 -10.75 3.38 18.42
CA ALA A 49 -10.35 4.73 18.76
C ALA A 49 -10.13 5.60 17.51
N ILE A 50 -9.47 5.08 16.46
CA ILE A 50 -9.28 5.78 15.19
C ILE A 50 -10.63 6.10 14.54
N ARG A 51 -11.56 5.13 14.50
CA ARG A 51 -12.90 5.35 13.94
C ARG A 51 -13.69 6.38 14.75
N GLN A 52 -13.60 6.35 16.07
CA GLN A 52 -14.25 7.34 16.94
C GLN A 52 -13.67 8.75 16.74
N ALA A 53 -12.34 8.90 16.71
CA ALA A 53 -11.68 10.16 16.40
C ALA A 53 -12.08 10.69 15.01
N ALA A 54 -12.12 9.80 14.01
CA ALA A 54 -12.51 10.14 12.65
C ALA A 54 -13.95 10.65 12.53
N ARG A 55 -14.88 10.25 13.40
CA ARG A 55 -16.28 10.76 13.40
C ARG A 55 -16.38 12.22 13.84
N GLN A 56 -15.38 12.72 14.54
CA GLN A 56 -15.32 14.11 15.01
C GLN A 56 -14.62 15.04 14.00
N LEU A 57 -14.10 14.49 12.90
CA LEU A 57 -13.44 15.28 11.87
C LEU A 57 -14.46 16.14 11.11
N PRO A 58 -14.06 17.33 10.63
CA PRO A 58 -14.89 18.10 9.71
C PRO A 58 -15.10 17.33 8.39
N PRO A 59 -16.11 17.71 7.59
CA PRO A 59 -16.31 17.14 6.26
C PRO A 59 -15.02 17.19 5.43
N PHE A 60 -14.61 16.04 4.92
CA PHE A 60 -13.43 15.92 4.07
C PHE A 60 -13.87 15.97 2.61
N THR A 61 -13.65 17.11 1.94
CA THR A 61 -14.11 17.36 0.56
C THR A 61 -12.97 17.47 -0.45
N ALA A 62 -11.75 17.76 0.02
CA ALA A 62 -10.55 17.85 -0.80
C ALA A 62 -9.30 17.58 0.05
N VAL A 63 -8.25 17.06 -0.58
CA VAL A 63 -6.94 16.92 0.07
C VAL A 63 -6.19 18.26 -0.01
N PRO A 64 -5.87 18.91 1.13
CA PRO A 64 -5.13 20.16 1.10
C PRO A 64 -3.69 19.93 0.62
N ARG A 65 -3.23 20.81 -0.26
CA ARG A 65 -1.82 20.90 -0.70
C ARG A 65 -1.10 21.97 0.10
N LEU A 66 0.02 21.60 0.70
CA LEU A 66 0.80 22.44 1.58
C LEU A 66 2.21 22.65 1.01
N ALA A 67 2.80 23.78 1.34
CA ALA A 67 4.24 23.97 1.20
C ALA A 67 5.00 23.04 2.15
N ARG A 68 6.33 22.97 2.00
CA ARG A 68 7.18 22.17 2.87
C ARG A 68 6.95 22.50 4.35
N LEU A 69 6.76 21.44 5.13
CA LEU A 69 6.65 21.50 6.58
C LEU A 69 7.94 20.98 7.22
N ASP A 70 8.37 21.63 8.30
CA ASP A 70 9.32 21.03 9.21
C ASP A 70 8.67 19.90 10.02
N ALA A 71 9.44 19.23 10.88
CA ALA A 71 8.95 18.09 11.63
C ALA A 71 7.87 18.46 12.67
N ALA A 72 7.93 19.66 13.26
CA ALA A 72 6.95 20.10 14.24
C ALA A 72 5.62 20.44 13.55
N GLY A 73 5.67 21.22 12.46
CA GLY A 73 4.52 21.60 11.66
C GLY A 73 3.83 20.39 11.03
N PHE A 74 4.61 19.42 10.53
CA PHE A 74 4.07 18.15 10.05
C PHE A 74 3.29 17.42 11.15
N ARG A 75 3.90 17.21 12.33
CA ARG A 75 3.26 16.46 13.43
C ARG A 75 2.01 17.15 13.96
N ALA A 76 2.05 18.47 14.12
CA ALA A 76 0.89 19.25 14.53
C ALA A 76 -0.27 19.10 13.54
N ARG A 77 0.02 19.12 12.24
CA ARG A 77 -1.00 18.91 11.20
C ARG A 77 -1.51 17.47 11.17
N ALA A 78 -0.61 16.50 11.26
CA ALA A 78 -0.94 15.08 11.24
C ALA A 78 -1.76 14.64 12.46
N ALA A 79 -1.54 15.25 13.63
CA ALA A 79 -2.35 15.03 14.83
C ALA A 79 -3.83 15.43 14.66
N ALA A 80 -4.14 16.31 13.68
CA ALA A 80 -5.52 16.62 13.31
C ALA A 80 -6.22 15.47 12.54
N GLY A 81 -5.51 14.38 12.21
CA GLY A 81 -6.10 13.14 11.71
C GLY A 81 -6.62 13.16 10.27
N MET A 82 -6.30 14.18 9.48
CA MET A 82 -6.70 14.31 8.07
C MET A 82 -5.52 14.16 7.10
N PRO A 83 -5.70 13.54 5.92
CA PRO A 83 -4.71 13.49 4.87
C PRO A 83 -4.37 14.89 4.38
N PHE A 84 -3.12 15.06 3.98
CA PHE A 84 -2.65 16.26 3.30
C PHE A 84 -1.44 15.92 2.43
N LEU A 85 -1.20 16.76 1.44
CA LEU A 85 -0.10 16.62 0.51
C LEU A 85 0.93 17.74 0.74
N VAL A 86 2.21 17.40 0.69
CA VAL A 86 3.33 18.36 0.71
C VAL A 86 4.00 18.33 -0.66
N SER A 87 3.94 19.44 -1.39
CA SER A 87 4.48 19.53 -2.75
C SER A 87 5.99 19.81 -2.78
N GLY A 88 6.67 19.27 -3.79
CA GLY A 88 8.08 19.54 -4.10
C GLY A 88 9.10 19.01 -3.09
N ILE A 89 8.70 18.16 -2.14
CA ILE A 89 9.64 17.61 -1.14
C ILE A 89 10.50 16.47 -1.70
N VAL A 90 9.99 15.75 -2.71
CA VAL A 90 10.66 14.60 -3.33
C VAL A 90 11.60 15.01 -4.48
N GLU A 91 11.39 16.18 -5.09
CA GLU A 91 12.13 16.64 -6.29
C GLU A 91 13.65 16.63 -6.15
N ARG A 92 14.19 16.80 -4.93
CA ARG A 92 15.64 16.83 -4.69
C ARG A 92 16.24 15.46 -4.35
N TRP A 93 15.49 14.38 -4.52
CA TRP A 93 15.99 13.04 -4.29
C TRP A 93 16.77 12.60 -5.53
N PRO A 94 18.01 12.10 -5.41
CA PRO A 94 18.73 11.56 -6.55
C PRO A 94 17.95 10.51 -7.35
N LEU A 95 17.04 9.77 -6.70
CA LEU A 95 16.17 8.81 -7.39
C LEU A 95 15.16 9.48 -8.33
N ALA A 96 14.70 10.70 -8.02
CA ALA A 96 13.73 11.42 -8.84
C ALA A 96 14.35 11.83 -10.20
N ASP A 97 15.65 12.09 -10.24
CA ASP A 97 16.39 12.50 -11.44
C ASP A 97 16.68 11.35 -12.42
N LEU A 98 16.51 10.09 -11.97
CA LEU A 98 16.74 8.93 -12.83
C LEU A 98 15.55 8.69 -13.77
N THR A 99 15.84 8.11 -14.94
CA THR A 99 14.86 7.64 -15.91
C THR A 99 14.63 6.14 -15.81
N ALA A 100 13.58 5.61 -16.44
CA ALA A 100 13.37 4.16 -16.56
C ALA A 100 14.59 3.43 -17.17
N GLN A 101 15.27 4.08 -18.12
CA GLN A 101 16.49 3.55 -18.73
C GLN A 101 17.64 3.48 -17.72
N ASP A 102 17.80 4.49 -16.87
CA ASP A 102 18.82 4.48 -15.81
C ASP A 102 18.61 3.32 -14.83
N LEU A 103 17.35 3.00 -14.43
CA LEU A 103 17.16 1.80 -13.60
C LEU A 103 17.50 0.54 -14.35
N ARG A 104 17.11 0.46 -15.62
CA ARG A 104 17.37 -0.72 -16.44
C ARG A 104 18.86 -0.98 -16.52
N GLU A 105 19.68 0.05 -16.71
CA GLU A 105 21.13 -0.07 -16.84
C GLU A 105 21.84 -0.25 -15.49
N GLN A 106 21.53 0.58 -14.49
CA GLN A 106 22.27 0.63 -13.23
C GLN A 106 21.74 -0.38 -12.19
N PHE A 107 20.43 -0.63 -12.19
CA PHE A 107 19.72 -1.44 -11.20
C PHE A 107 19.01 -2.66 -11.80
N GLY A 108 19.17 -2.91 -13.11
CA GLY A 108 18.45 -3.97 -13.82
C GLY A 108 18.74 -5.38 -13.32
N HIS A 109 19.82 -5.58 -12.57
CA HIS A 109 20.21 -6.83 -11.96
C HIS A 109 19.45 -7.15 -10.66
N LEU A 110 18.69 -6.20 -10.10
CA LEU A 110 17.96 -6.41 -8.86
C LEU A 110 16.80 -7.40 -9.10
N PRO A 111 16.62 -8.40 -8.21
CA PRO A 111 15.47 -9.30 -8.29
C PRO A 111 14.20 -8.54 -7.91
N VAL A 112 13.16 -8.70 -8.73
CA VAL A 112 11.83 -8.15 -8.48
C VAL A 112 10.78 -9.25 -8.58
N ARG A 113 9.67 -9.03 -7.89
CA ARG A 113 8.51 -9.92 -7.93
C ARG A 113 7.28 -9.11 -8.31
N ALA A 114 6.79 -9.31 -9.52
CA ALA A 114 5.64 -8.61 -10.07
C ALA A 114 4.35 -9.38 -9.78
N ARG A 115 3.28 -8.67 -9.42
CA ARG A 115 1.92 -9.19 -9.46
C ARG A 115 1.50 -9.35 -10.91
N ILE A 116 0.83 -10.45 -11.24
CA ILE A 116 0.34 -10.73 -12.60
C ILE A 116 -1.12 -11.22 -12.54
N GLY A 117 -1.81 -11.21 -13.68
CA GLY A 117 -3.22 -11.62 -13.76
C GLY A 117 -4.15 -10.69 -12.96
N ASP A 118 -5.21 -11.27 -12.38
CA ASP A 118 -6.22 -10.52 -11.63
C ASP A 118 -5.80 -10.28 -10.17
N TYR A 119 -4.74 -9.49 -10.00
CA TYR A 119 -4.26 -9.12 -8.67
C TYR A 119 -5.15 -8.09 -7.96
N VAL A 120 -6.17 -7.53 -8.61
CA VAL A 120 -7.11 -6.60 -7.97
C VAL A 120 -8.07 -7.39 -7.09
N ASN A 121 -8.72 -8.42 -7.64
CA ASN A 121 -9.63 -9.26 -6.87
C ASN A 121 -8.91 -10.20 -5.89
N THR A 122 -7.61 -10.42 -6.08
CA THR A 122 -6.77 -11.28 -5.22
C THR A 122 -5.72 -10.52 -4.40
N ALA A 123 -5.77 -9.18 -4.34
CA ALA A 123 -4.71 -8.35 -3.76
C ALA A 123 -4.28 -8.76 -2.33
N PHE A 124 -5.26 -9.18 -1.54
CA PHE A 124 -5.12 -9.56 -0.13
C PHE A 124 -5.27 -11.07 0.11
N ALA A 125 -5.40 -11.86 -0.95
CA ALA A 125 -5.40 -13.31 -0.86
C ALA A 125 -3.96 -13.84 -0.66
N PRO A 126 -3.79 -14.95 0.08
CA PRO A 126 -2.48 -15.54 0.33
C PRO A 126 -1.82 -16.11 -0.94
N ASP A 127 -2.61 -16.51 -1.94
CA ASP A 127 -2.22 -17.24 -3.14
C ASP A 127 -2.22 -16.38 -4.42
N ARG A 128 -2.05 -15.06 -4.29
CA ARG A 128 -1.94 -14.14 -5.43
C ARG A 128 -0.87 -14.57 -6.43
N ALA A 129 -1.18 -14.45 -7.72
CA ALA A 129 -0.26 -14.76 -8.80
C ALA A 129 0.88 -13.74 -8.84
N MET A 130 2.11 -14.24 -8.71
CA MET A 130 3.33 -13.45 -8.69
C MET A 130 4.37 -14.09 -9.59
N GLN A 131 5.18 -13.27 -10.26
CA GLN A 131 6.28 -13.72 -11.11
C GLN A 131 7.59 -13.07 -10.66
N ASP A 132 8.59 -13.90 -10.37
CA ASP A 132 9.96 -13.47 -10.08
C ASP A 132 10.71 -13.23 -11.39
N MET A 133 11.46 -12.14 -11.48
CA MET A 133 12.29 -11.76 -12.64
C MET A 133 13.33 -10.73 -12.22
N LEU A 134 14.21 -10.32 -13.14
CA LEU A 134 15.10 -9.20 -12.89
C LEU A 134 14.41 -7.88 -13.25
N LEU A 135 14.83 -6.78 -12.61
CA LEU A 135 14.23 -5.46 -12.85
C LEU A 135 14.31 -5.06 -14.33
N ARG A 136 15.41 -5.38 -15.02
CA ARG A 136 15.51 -5.12 -16.48
C ARG A 136 14.45 -5.88 -17.28
N ASP A 137 14.22 -7.15 -16.94
CA ASP A 137 13.26 -7.99 -17.66
C ASP A 137 11.83 -7.48 -17.42
N TYR A 138 11.56 -6.99 -16.21
CA TYR A 138 10.30 -6.33 -15.87
C TYR A 138 10.09 -5.03 -16.66
N LEU A 139 11.12 -4.19 -16.77
CA LEU A 139 11.04 -2.91 -17.49
C LEU A 139 10.88 -3.11 -19.01
N ASP A 140 11.36 -4.24 -19.53
CA ASP A 140 11.23 -4.61 -20.95
C ASP A 140 9.86 -5.25 -21.27
N LEU A 141 8.99 -5.49 -20.28
CA LEU A 141 7.66 -6.05 -20.51
C LEU A 141 6.76 -5.09 -21.28
N THR A 142 6.09 -5.62 -22.30
CA THR A 142 4.99 -4.92 -22.96
C THR A 142 3.69 -5.16 -22.15
N PRO A 143 3.01 -4.09 -21.68
CA PRO A 143 1.73 -4.23 -21.01
C PRO A 143 0.68 -4.91 -21.91
N PRO A 144 -0.23 -5.73 -21.36
CA PRO A 144 -1.31 -6.34 -22.14
C PRO A 144 -2.28 -5.27 -22.65
N ASP A 145 -3.01 -5.60 -23.71
CA ASP A 145 -4.10 -4.78 -24.23
C ASP A 145 -5.13 -4.48 -23.10
N PRO A 146 -5.63 -3.24 -22.97
CA PRO A 146 -6.57 -2.89 -21.91
C PRO A 146 -7.84 -3.72 -21.79
N ALA A 147 -8.33 -4.26 -22.90
CA ALA A 147 -9.49 -5.15 -22.90
C ALA A 147 -9.16 -6.58 -22.42
N SER A 148 -7.87 -6.95 -22.39
CA SER A 148 -7.44 -8.33 -22.12
C SER A 148 -6.86 -8.58 -20.72
N GLY A 149 -6.48 -7.55 -19.97
CA GLY A 149 -6.07 -7.73 -18.58
C GLY A 149 -5.36 -6.56 -17.92
N LEU A 150 -4.93 -6.81 -16.68
CA LEU A 150 -4.15 -5.86 -15.88
C LEU A 150 -2.66 -5.95 -16.21
N PRO A 151 -1.94 -4.81 -16.27
CA PRO A 151 -0.51 -4.83 -16.44
C PRO A 151 0.21 -5.40 -15.21
N PRO A 152 1.35 -6.10 -15.38
CA PRO A 152 2.18 -6.53 -14.28
C PRO A 152 2.56 -5.37 -13.35
N TYR A 153 2.60 -5.65 -12.04
CA TYR A 153 2.81 -4.61 -11.04
C TYR A 153 3.80 -5.04 -9.96
N VAL A 154 4.99 -4.44 -9.96
CA VAL A 154 5.92 -4.54 -8.82
C VAL A 154 5.39 -3.62 -7.73
N GLY A 155 4.98 -4.20 -6.61
CA GLY A 155 4.44 -3.43 -5.48
C GLY A 155 4.85 -4.03 -4.14
N ASN A 156 5.00 -3.16 -3.13
CA ASN A 156 5.38 -3.53 -1.77
C ASN A 156 6.76 -4.24 -1.68
N LEU A 157 7.71 -3.88 -2.55
CA LEU A 157 9.04 -4.49 -2.58
C LEU A 157 10.07 -3.61 -1.85
N SER A 158 11.00 -4.23 -1.12
CA SER A 158 12.14 -3.52 -0.52
C SER A 158 13.30 -3.51 -1.50
N LEU A 159 13.63 -2.33 -2.03
CA LEU A 159 14.79 -2.10 -2.91
C LEU A 159 15.79 -1.20 -2.18
N ARG A 160 16.78 -1.81 -1.51
CA ARG A 160 17.70 -1.10 -0.60
C ARG A 160 18.57 -0.11 -1.37
N GLU A 161 18.97 -0.48 -2.57
CA GLU A 161 19.77 0.28 -3.50
C GLU A 161 19.06 1.58 -3.90
N LEU A 162 17.78 1.48 -4.30
CA LEU A 162 16.97 2.66 -4.62
C LEU A 162 16.74 3.55 -3.38
N ASN A 163 16.58 2.95 -2.20
CA ASN A 163 16.42 3.73 -0.98
C ASN A 163 17.65 4.58 -0.63
N ARG A 164 18.88 4.19 -1.01
CA ARG A 164 20.09 5.02 -0.79
C ARG A 164 20.02 6.36 -1.55
N LEU A 165 19.21 6.41 -2.61
CA LEU A 165 18.95 7.58 -3.44
C LEU A 165 17.76 8.43 -2.95
N CYS A 166 17.13 8.05 -1.83
CA CYS A 166 16.02 8.78 -1.23
C CYS A 166 16.52 9.74 -0.12
N ARG A 167 15.77 10.82 0.15
CA ARG A 167 16.05 11.80 1.23
C ARG A 167 14.80 12.00 2.09
N TRP A 168 14.42 10.96 2.82
CA TRP A 168 13.22 10.94 3.67
C TRP A 168 13.26 12.05 4.74
N PRO A 169 12.14 12.77 4.96
CA PRO A 169 12.05 13.73 6.05
C PRO A 169 12.02 13.04 7.41
N SER A 170 12.52 13.71 8.44
CA SER A 170 12.55 13.27 9.84
C SER A 170 11.26 13.60 10.60
N TRP A 171 10.11 13.41 9.96
CA TRP A 171 8.80 13.75 10.52
C TRP A 171 8.35 12.80 11.64
N PHE A 172 8.77 11.53 11.56
CA PHE A 172 8.49 10.50 12.55
C PHE A 172 9.80 10.00 13.16
N GLU A 173 9.76 9.69 14.46
CA GLU A 173 10.92 9.14 15.18
C GLU A 173 11.23 7.70 14.72
N LYS A 174 10.18 6.90 14.51
CA LYS A 174 10.31 5.48 14.17
C LYS A 174 9.50 5.15 12.93
N MET A 175 10.20 4.76 11.89
CA MET A 175 9.63 4.44 10.59
C MET A 175 10.13 3.07 10.12
N GLY A 176 9.24 2.30 9.51
CA GLY A 176 9.59 1.06 8.84
C GLY A 176 10.52 1.27 7.64
N PRO A 177 11.05 0.17 7.07
CA PRO A 177 11.77 0.25 5.81
C PRO A 177 10.82 0.73 4.71
N PRO A 178 11.30 1.55 3.76
CA PRO A 178 10.49 1.98 2.65
C PRO A 178 10.21 0.81 1.70
N ARG A 179 9.08 0.93 1.01
CA ARG A 179 8.64 -0.01 -0.02
C ARG A 179 8.49 0.74 -1.32
N PHE A 180 8.62 0.04 -2.44
CA PHE A 180 8.53 0.63 -3.77
C PHE A 180 7.40 0.00 -4.57
N TRP A 181 6.79 0.83 -5.41
CA TRP A 181 5.82 0.44 -6.42
C TRP A 181 6.29 0.99 -7.76
N ILE A 182 6.45 0.09 -8.72
CA ILE A 182 6.90 0.41 -10.08
C ILE A 182 5.93 -0.25 -11.02
N GLY A 183 5.42 0.47 -12.00
CA GLY A 183 4.62 -0.15 -13.05
C GLY A 183 4.07 0.84 -14.07
N PRO A 184 3.57 0.32 -15.20
CA PRO A 184 2.98 1.12 -16.25
C PRO A 184 1.66 1.75 -15.77
N ALA A 185 1.10 2.60 -16.64
CA ALA A 185 -0.26 3.09 -16.49
C ALA A 185 -1.24 1.92 -16.29
N ARG A 186 -2.32 2.17 -15.56
CA ARG A 186 -3.38 1.21 -15.18
C ARG A 186 -3.02 0.20 -14.09
N THR A 187 -1.80 0.19 -13.54
CA THR A 187 -1.55 -0.60 -12.31
C THR A 187 -2.38 -0.08 -11.15
N VAL A 188 -2.91 -0.99 -10.32
CA VAL A 188 -3.85 -0.65 -9.22
C VAL A 188 -3.43 -1.32 -7.91
N THR A 189 -3.51 -0.56 -6.82
CA THR A 189 -3.69 -1.13 -5.49
C THR A 189 -5.15 -0.87 -5.09
N PRO A 190 -5.98 -1.92 -4.93
CA PRO A 190 -7.42 -1.74 -4.67
C PRO A 190 -7.67 -1.05 -3.33
N LEU A 191 -8.92 -0.64 -3.08
CA LEU A 191 -9.29 0.10 -1.88
C LEU A 191 -8.93 -0.69 -0.61
N HIS A 192 -8.15 -0.08 0.28
CA HIS A 192 -7.70 -0.68 1.53
C HIS A 192 -7.33 0.37 2.56
N CYS A 193 -7.15 -0.02 3.82
CA CYS A 193 -6.52 0.83 4.83
C CYS A 193 -5.40 0.09 5.54
N ASP A 194 -4.35 0.83 5.89
CA ASP A 194 -3.30 0.41 6.82
C ASP A 194 -3.54 1.06 8.18
N TYR A 195 -3.24 0.36 9.28
CA TYR A 195 -3.30 0.91 10.64
C TYR A 195 -1.95 1.42 11.16
N ASP A 196 -1.13 1.91 10.23
CA ASP A 196 0.05 2.73 10.48
C ASP A 196 -0.05 4.04 9.69
N ASP A 197 0.45 5.12 10.27
CA ASP A 197 0.63 6.37 9.55
C ASP A 197 1.57 6.17 8.36
N ASN A 198 1.16 6.61 7.17
CA ASN A 198 1.90 6.37 5.94
C ASN A 198 2.30 7.70 5.27
N ILE A 199 3.55 7.77 4.82
CA ILE A 199 3.99 8.79 3.87
C ILE A 199 4.24 8.13 2.52
N PHE A 200 3.52 8.60 1.50
CA PHE A 200 3.60 8.18 0.12
C PHE A 200 4.35 9.25 -0.67
N ALA A 201 5.48 8.90 -1.27
CA ALA A 201 6.32 9.76 -2.10
C ALA A 201 6.13 9.40 -3.59
N GLN A 202 5.72 10.37 -4.40
CA GLN A 202 5.60 10.21 -5.84
C GLN A 202 6.89 10.65 -6.53
N LEU A 203 7.61 9.71 -7.14
CA LEU A 203 8.91 9.96 -7.77
C LEU A 203 8.78 10.19 -9.27
N TRP A 204 8.08 9.31 -9.99
CA TRP A 204 7.82 9.48 -11.43
C TRP A 204 6.37 9.23 -11.79
N GLY A 205 5.93 9.90 -12.84
CA GLY A 205 4.57 9.77 -13.34
C GLY A 205 3.53 10.27 -12.36
N THR A 206 2.26 10.05 -12.70
CA THR A 206 1.13 10.48 -11.88
C THR A 206 0.30 9.28 -11.41
N LYS A 207 -0.28 9.40 -10.22
CA LYS A 207 -1.25 8.43 -9.70
C LYS A 207 -2.53 9.13 -9.26
N ARG A 208 -3.68 8.51 -9.54
CA ARG A 208 -4.96 8.87 -8.94
C ARG A 208 -5.11 8.11 -7.63
N ILE A 209 -5.54 8.81 -6.58
CA ILE A 209 -5.80 8.25 -5.27
C ILE A 209 -7.20 8.66 -4.82
N PHE A 210 -8.03 7.68 -4.44
CA PHE A 210 -9.27 7.94 -3.69
C PHE A 210 -9.00 7.77 -2.20
N LEU A 211 -9.57 8.63 -1.37
CA LEU A 211 -9.43 8.62 0.09
C LEU A 211 -10.80 8.62 0.76
N ALA A 212 -11.01 7.79 1.78
CA ALA A 212 -12.21 7.82 2.62
C ALA A 212 -11.84 7.76 4.11
N PRO A 213 -12.57 8.48 4.98
CA PRO A 213 -12.26 8.53 6.40
C PRO A 213 -12.51 7.17 7.08
N PRO A 214 -11.78 6.85 8.16
CA PRO A 214 -11.90 5.56 8.85
C PRO A 214 -13.32 5.20 9.31
N HIS A 215 -14.15 6.20 9.63
CA HIS A 215 -15.51 5.97 10.11
C HIS A 215 -16.49 5.49 9.01
N HIS A 216 -16.07 5.44 7.74
CA HIS A 216 -16.82 4.86 6.62
C HIS A 216 -16.66 3.34 6.49
N ASP A 217 -15.95 2.68 7.39
CA ASP A 217 -15.69 1.22 7.37
C ASP A 217 -16.93 0.36 7.03
N ALA A 218 -18.08 0.64 7.64
CA ALA A 218 -19.32 -0.09 7.40
C ALA A 218 -19.89 0.06 5.97
N PHE A 219 -19.55 1.14 5.27
CA PHE A 219 -19.99 1.42 3.90
C PHE A 219 -19.07 0.79 2.85
N LEU A 220 -17.87 0.36 3.26
CA LEU A 220 -16.81 -0.10 2.37
C LEU A 220 -16.64 -1.63 2.39
N TYR A 221 -17.51 -2.38 3.09
CA TYR A 221 -17.52 -3.85 3.05
C TYR A 221 -16.15 -4.48 3.34
N THR A 222 -15.47 -3.94 4.34
CA THR A 222 -14.05 -4.22 4.58
C THR A 222 -13.83 -5.64 5.10
N ARG A 223 -12.67 -6.21 4.75
CA ARG A 223 -12.24 -7.55 5.18
C ARG A 223 -10.81 -7.49 5.69
N GLU A 224 -10.58 -8.15 6.81
CA GLU A 224 -9.25 -8.24 7.40
C GLU A 224 -8.33 -9.10 6.54
N ALA A 225 -7.22 -8.53 6.09
CA ALA A 225 -6.13 -9.27 5.45
C ALA A 225 -5.10 -9.74 6.49
N ASN A 226 -4.78 -8.85 7.44
CA ASN A 226 -4.01 -9.13 8.64
C ASN A 226 -4.37 -8.07 9.71
N PRO A 227 -3.85 -8.15 10.94
CA PRO A 227 -4.26 -7.24 12.02
C PRO A 227 -4.18 -5.75 11.67
N LEU A 228 -3.29 -5.35 10.74
CA LEU A 228 -3.03 -3.96 10.39
C LEU A 228 -3.46 -3.56 8.98
N LEU A 229 -4.03 -4.48 8.19
CA LEU A 229 -4.38 -4.27 6.79
C LEU A 229 -5.76 -4.81 6.50
N PHE A 230 -6.62 -3.95 5.95
CA PHE A 230 -7.99 -4.29 5.59
C PHE A 230 -8.25 -3.91 4.14
N GLY A 231 -8.76 -4.85 3.35
CA GLY A 231 -9.17 -4.61 1.97
C GLY A 231 -10.66 -4.32 1.85
N SER A 232 -11.06 -3.66 0.78
CA SER A 232 -12.46 -3.46 0.39
C SER A 232 -12.67 -3.99 -1.03
N PRO A 233 -13.80 -4.67 -1.31
CA PRO A 233 -14.15 -5.08 -2.66
C PRO A 233 -14.75 -3.94 -3.50
N VAL A 234 -15.05 -2.78 -2.88
CA VAL A 234 -15.62 -1.64 -3.58
C VAL A 234 -14.54 -1.02 -4.48
N ASP A 235 -14.84 -0.87 -5.77
CA ASP A 235 -14.05 -0.05 -6.68
C ASP A 235 -14.65 1.38 -6.76
N PRO A 236 -13.97 2.39 -6.18
CA PRO A 236 -14.36 3.79 -6.32
C PRO A 236 -14.57 4.29 -7.76
N GLU A 237 -13.92 3.69 -8.76
CA GLU A 237 -14.00 4.13 -10.15
C GLU A 237 -15.17 3.49 -10.91
N ALA A 238 -15.66 2.36 -10.43
CA ALA A 238 -16.78 1.62 -11.01
C ALA A 238 -17.55 0.85 -9.91
N PRO A 239 -18.20 1.56 -8.97
CA PRO A 239 -18.82 0.92 -7.81
C PRO A 239 -20.04 0.07 -8.22
N ASP A 240 -20.00 -1.22 -7.86
CA ASP A 240 -21.15 -2.12 -7.98
C ASP A 240 -22.10 -1.91 -6.79
N TYR A 241 -23.07 -1.02 -6.97
CA TYR A 241 -24.06 -0.71 -5.94
C TYR A 241 -25.17 -1.77 -5.79
N GLU A 242 -25.27 -2.73 -6.71
CA GLU A 242 -26.19 -3.86 -6.54
C GLU A 242 -25.59 -4.86 -5.55
N ALA A 243 -24.28 -5.16 -5.69
CA ALA A 243 -23.56 -5.99 -4.74
C ALA A 243 -23.25 -5.27 -3.41
N PHE A 244 -22.96 -3.97 -3.47
CA PHE A 244 -22.50 -3.16 -2.33
C PHE A 244 -23.35 -1.89 -2.12
N PRO A 245 -24.66 -2.00 -1.83
CA PRO A 245 -25.57 -0.85 -1.77
C PRO A 245 -25.18 0.22 -0.73
N LEU A 246 -24.53 -0.16 0.38
CA LEU A 246 -24.08 0.79 1.41
C LEU A 246 -22.93 1.68 0.92
N ALA A 247 -22.21 1.31 -0.15
CA ALA A 247 -21.12 2.10 -0.69
C ALA A 247 -21.59 3.47 -1.20
N ARG A 248 -22.89 3.65 -1.46
CA ARG A 248 -23.50 4.96 -1.78
C ARG A 248 -23.34 5.99 -0.65
N GLN A 249 -23.13 5.53 0.59
CA GLN A 249 -22.96 6.39 1.76
C GLN A 249 -21.50 6.77 2.00
N ALA A 250 -20.55 6.10 1.35
CA ALA A 250 -19.14 6.44 1.48
C ALA A 250 -18.84 7.72 0.68
N ALA A 251 -18.40 8.78 1.36
CA ALA A 251 -17.76 9.91 0.68
C ALA A 251 -16.29 9.59 0.43
N LEU A 252 -15.92 9.53 -0.85
CA LEU A 252 -14.54 9.37 -1.30
C LEU A 252 -14.06 10.66 -1.96
N VAL A 253 -12.86 11.10 -1.58
CA VAL A 253 -12.19 12.28 -2.15
C VAL A 253 -11.09 11.81 -3.09
N GLU A 254 -11.11 12.30 -4.33
CA GLU A 254 -10.07 12.05 -5.32
C GLU A 254 -8.93 13.08 -5.18
N ILE A 255 -7.69 12.62 -5.37
CA ILE A 255 -6.53 13.46 -5.64
C ILE A 255 -5.65 12.81 -6.72
N VAL A 256 -5.06 13.62 -7.60
CA VAL A 256 -3.95 13.21 -8.46
C VAL A 256 -2.64 13.68 -7.83
N VAL A 257 -1.73 12.75 -7.57
CA VAL A 257 -0.37 13.05 -7.08
C VAL A 257 0.61 13.11 -8.25
N GLU A 258 1.49 14.09 -8.22
CA GLU A 258 2.45 14.39 -9.29
C GLU A 258 3.90 14.11 -8.83
N PRO A 259 4.86 13.95 -9.76
CA PRO A 259 6.27 13.84 -9.39
C PRO A 259 6.69 14.99 -8.47
N GLY A 260 7.33 14.68 -7.35
CA GLY A 260 7.74 15.67 -6.35
C GLY A 260 6.84 15.74 -5.12
N ASP A 261 5.59 15.27 -5.22
CA ASP A 261 4.62 15.28 -4.13
C ASP A 261 4.89 14.19 -3.08
N MET A 262 4.58 14.51 -1.81
CA MET A 262 4.48 13.54 -0.74
C MET A 262 3.11 13.65 -0.05
N LEU A 263 2.32 12.58 -0.12
CA LEU A 263 1.01 12.47 0.53
C LEU A 263 1.17 11.80 1.90
N TYR A 264 0.66 12.45 2.94
CA TYR A 264 0.44 11.83 4.24
C TYR A 264 -0.95 11.19 4.29
N VAL A 265 -0.99 9.91 4.63
CA VAL A 265 -2.21 9.13 4.82
C VAL A 265 -2.23 8.68 6.29
N PRO A 266 -3.13 9.23 7.13
CA PRO A 266 -3.21 8.83 8.53
C PRO A 266 -3.65 7.37 8.68
N ALA A 267 -3.25 6.73 9.77
CA ALA A 267 -3.68 5.36 10.06
C ALA A 267 -5.22 5.20 9.98
N GLY A 268 -5.66 4.12 9.34
CA GLY A 268 -7.08 3.76 9.16
C GLY A 268 -7.78 4.47 8.00
N TRP A 269 -7.14 5.40 7.29
CA TRP A 269 -7.74 6.00 6.10
C TRP A 269 -7.75 5.01 4.93
N TYR A 270 -8.92 4.83 4.33
CA TYR A 270 -9.07 3.99 3.16
C TYR A 270 -8.52 4.70 1.94
N HIS A 271 -7.79 3.96 1.11
CA HIS A 271 -7.23 4.48 -0.13
C HIS A 271 -7.17 3.44 -1.25
N GLN A 272 -7.57 3.86 -2.46
CA GLN A 272 -7.28 3.17 -3.71
C GLN A 272 -6.19 3.96 -4.43
N VAL A 273 -5.23 3.29 -5.08
CA VAL A 273 -4.17 3.96 -5.87
C VAL A 273 -4.11 3.37 -7.27
N ARG A 274 -4.28 4.20 -8.31
CA ARG A 274 -4.11 3.82 -9.73
C ARG A 274 -3.01 4.64 -10.38
N ALA A 275 -2.10 3.99 -11.09
CA ALA A 275 -1.14 4.69 -11.94
C ALA A 275 -1.79 5.21 -13.23
N LEU A 276 -1.61 6.49 -13.53
CA LEU A 276 -2.12 7.13 -14.75
C LEU A 276 -1.06 7.14 -15.88
N SER A 277 0.22 7.01 -15.52
CA SER A 277 1.35 6.85 -16.42
C SER A 277 2.27 5.72 -15.93
N PHE A 278 3.35 5.42 -16.66
CA PHE A 278 4.45 4.69 -16.02
C PHE A 278 4.90 5.46 -14.77
N SER A 279 5.02 4.76 -13.65
CA SER A 279 5.16 5.39 -12.35
C SER A 279 6.11 4.64 -11.44
N LEU A 280 6.81 5.42 -10.62
CA LEU A 280 7.56 4.95 -9.47
C LEU A 280 7.14 5.75 -8.25
N SER A 281 6.75 5.06 -7.19
CA SER A 281 6.43 5.67 -5.90
C SER A 281 7.03 4.87 -4.76
N SER A 282 7.22 5.51 -3.61
CA SER A 282 7.69 4.84 -2.40
C SER A 282 6.87 5.23 -1.18
N ASN A 283 6.55 4.25 -0.36
CA ASN A 283 5.80 4.44 0.87
C ASN A 283 6.68 4.09 2.06
N ARG A 284 6.39 4.73 3.19
CA ARG A 284 7.03 4.40 4.46
C ARG A 284 6.00 4.57 5.57
N TRP A 285 5.86 3.53 6.39
CA TRP A 285 4.90 3.50 7.49
C TRP A 285 5.58 3.75 8.83
N ALA A 286 4.99 4.61 9.65
CA ALA A 286 5.42 4.86 11.02
C ALA A 286 5.15 3.63 11.89
N ARG A 287 6.10 3.28 12.75
CA ARG A 287 5.98 2.14 13.67
C ARG A 287 5.84 2.67 15.09
N GLY A 288 4.68 3.24 15.38
CA GLY A 288 4.36 3.83 16.67
C GLY A 288 2.87 4.07 16.80
N GLN A 289 2.48 4.73 17.89
CA GLN A 289 1.10 5.14 18.08
C GLN A 289 0.67 6.07 16.93
N PRO A 290 -0.50 5.85 16.31
CA PRO A 290 -1.02 6.74 15.29
C PRO A 290 -1.13 8.19 15.79
N LEU A 291 -0.68 9.15 14.99
CA LEU A 291 -0.67 10.57 15.39
C LEU A 291 -2.06 11.13 15.66
N ALA A 292 -3.09 10.61 14.99
CA ALA A 292 -4.49 10.96 15.25
C ALA A 292 -4.99 10.55 16.65
N LEU A 293 -4.26 9.66 17.33
CA LEU A 293 -4.53 9.23 18.71
C LEU A 293 -3.58 9.86 19.73
N SER A 294 -2.54 10.55 19.29
CA SER A 294 -1.62 11.24 20.18
C SER A 294 -2.37 12.40 20.83
N LYS A 295 -2.45 12.38 22.17
CA LYS A 295 -2.83 13.58 22.92
C LYS A 295 -1.70 14.58 22.74
N GLY A 296 -2.03 15.76 22.21
CA GLY A 296 -1.06 16.85 21.99
C GLY A 296 -0.37 17.29 23.26
#